data_AF-A0A820VZW8-F1
#
_entry.id   AF-A0A820VZW8-F1
#
_cell.length_a   1.000
_cell.length_b   1.000
_cell.length_c   1.000
_cell.angle_alpha   90.00
_cell.angle_beta   90.00
_cell.angle_gamma   90.00
#
_symmetry.space_group_name_H-M   'P 1'
#
loop_
_entity.id
_entity.type
_entity.pdbx_description
1 polymer ?
#
loop_
_entity_poly.entity_id
_entity_poly.type
_entity_poly.pdbx_seq_one_letter_code
_entity_poly.pdbx_strand_id
1 'polypeptide(L)'
;RLQTELTLKEHTLRTLIDRNRQDGTQPSLELTQYLDTLVSNWSGLQKKVDSKISLYSELHKLHDELKELLYQENAWLDALQNRIFTPVNHNADAQEASEELDTIERFIKAHPKVNYERIFEISDRLQTIKVSIPTINSQVSQFQLRWDQLHEDVLKRVHTLNAQLSDYQQLGKQIVDMVEWMNHTDTILNSRLRDDVYASDVPSEADVRTTNQ
;
A
#
# COMPACT_ATOMS: atom_id res chain seq x y z
N ARG A 1 15.22 37.33 -5.22
CA ARG A 1 16.19 38.21 -4.53
C ARG A 1 17.62 38.01 -5.05
N LEU A 2 18.22 36.82 -4.98
CA LEU A 2 19.56 36.59 -5.55
C LEU A 2 19.59 36.75 -7.08
N GLN A 3 18.59 36.19 -7.79
CA GLN A 3 18.51 36.26 -9.26
C GLN A 3 18.32 37.70 -9.77
N THR A 4 17.50 38.49 -9.08
CA THR A 4 17.27 39.91 -9.37
C THR A 4 18.52 40.77 -9.15
N GLU A 5 19.31 40.47 -8.11
CA GLU A 5 20.61 41.11 -7.87
C GLU A 5 21.65 40.72 -8.93
N LEU A 6 21.59 39.46 -9.39
CA LEU A 6 22.50 38.91 -10.40
C LEU A 6 22.27 39.57 -11.77
N THR A 7 21.00 39.69 -12.19
CA THR A 7 20.62 40.40 -13.42
C THR A 7 20.94 41.89 -13.36
N LEU A 8 20.81 42.50 -12.17
CA LEU A 8 21.15 43.91 -11.97
C LEU A 8 22.66 44.16 -12.06
N LYS A 9 23.48 43.26 -11.49
CA LYS A 9 24.94 43.33 -11.64
C LYS A 9 25.40 43.08 -13.07
N GLU A 10 24.76 42.15 -13.78
CA GLU A 10 25.03 41.91 -15.21
C GLU A 10 24.73 43.16 -16.06
N HIS A 11 23.57 43.78 -15.83
CA HIS A 11 23.17 45.01 -16.52
C HIS A 11 24.15 46.16 -16.22
N THR A 12 24.52 46.33 -14.95
CA THR A 12 25.50 47.35 -14.54
C THR A 12 26.86 47.14 -15.23
N LEU A 13 27.36 45.90 -15.31
CA LEU A 13 28.60 45.59 -16.02
C LEU A 13 28.51 45.88 -17.52
N ARG A 14 27.39 45.53 -18.17
CA ARG A 14 27.16 45.83 -19.60
C ARG A 14 27.14 47.33 -19.87
N THR A 15 26.45 48.11 -19.04
CA THR A 15 26.41 49.58 -19.19
C THR A 15 27.76 50.24 -18.95
N LEU A 16 28.60 49.71 -18.04
CA LEU A 16 29.97 50.20 -17.84
C LEU A 16 30.88 49.90 -19.03
N ILE A 17 30.70 48.76 -19.69
CA ILE A 17 31.43 48.40 -20.93
C ILE A 17 31.03 49.32 -22.08
N ASP A 18 29.73 49.55 -22.26
CA ASP A 18 29.22 50.43 -23.31
C ASP A 18 29.66 51.89 -23.11
N ARG A 19 29.71 52.35 -21.85
CA ARG A 19 30.20 53.69 -21.50
C ARG A 19 31.71 53.84 -21.75
N ASN A 20 32.53 52.84 -21.38
CA ASN A 20 33.96 52.81 -21.69
C ASN A 20 34.25 52.76 -23.21
N ARG A 21 33.35 52.19 -24.02
CA ARG A 21 33.47 52.21 -25.49
C ARG A 21 33.17 53.57 -26.10
N GLN A 22 32.33 54.40 -25.46
CA GLN A 22 31.90 55.70 -25.97
C GLN A 22 32.87 56.84 -25.65
N ASP A 23 33.66 56.73 -24.58
CA ASP A 23 34.51 57.82 -24.06
C ASP A 23 35.80 58.13 -24.87
N GLY A 24 35.93 57.65 -26.12
CA GLY A 24 36.90 58.14 -27.13
C GLY A 24 38.40 57.97 -26.82
N THR A 25 38.76 57.61 -25.59
CA THR A 25 40.11 57.25 -25.17
C THR A 25 40.27 55.78 -25.50
N GLN A 26 41.14 55.41 -26.46
CA GLN A 26 41.37 54.00 -26.83
C GLN A 26 41.47 53.16 -25.56
N PRO A 27 40.46 52.33 -25.23
CA PRO A 27 40.59 51.42 -24.11
C PRO A 27 41.76 50.51 -24.44
N SER A 28 42.70 50.32 -23.50
CA SER A 28 43.78 49.38 -23.74
C SER A 28 43.14 48.05 -24.16
N LEU A 29 43.63 47.45 -25.24
CA LEU A 29 43.07 46.21 -25.81
C LEU A 29 42.87 45.15 -24.71
N GLU A 30 43.77 45.14 -23.73
CA GLU A 30 43.74 44.33 -22.51
C GLU A 30 42.51 44.57 -21.62
N LEU A 31 42.10 45.82 -21.40
CA LEU A 31 40.93 46.16 -20.58
C LEU A 31 39.62 45.66 -21.21
N THR A 32 39.48 45.83 -22.54
CA THR A 32 38.35 45.28 -23.29
C THR A 32 38.33 43.75 -23.25
N GLN A 33 39.48 43.09 -23.45
CA GLN A 33 39.56 41.62 -23.37
C GLN A 33 39.22 41.11 -21.96
N TYR A 34 39.71 41.78 -20.91
CA TYR A 34 39.44 41.44 -19.52
C TYR A 34 37.95 41.57 -19.18
N LEU A 35 37.30 42.65 -19.62
CA LEU A 35 35.86 42.85 -19.46
C LEU A 35 35.03 41.79 -20.21
N ASP A 36 35.40 41.45 -21.44
CA ASP A 36 34.74 40.39 -22.20
C ASP A 36 34.91 39.01 -21.53
N THR A 37 36.09 38.72 -20.96
CA THR A 37 36.29 37.49 -20.18
C THR A 37 35.43 37.48 -18.92
N LEU A 38 35.31 38.62 -18.23
CA LEU A 38 34.49 38.74 -17.03
C LEU A 38 33.00 38.54 -17.34
N VAL A 39 32.49 39.11 -18.43
CA VAL A 39 31.11 38.92 -18.89
C VAL A 39 30.85 37.46 -19.27
N SER A 40 31.78 36.84 -19.99
CA SER A 40 31.68 35.41 -20.35
C SER A 40 31.63 34.53 -19.09
N ASN A 41 32.55 34.74 -18.15
CA ASN A 41 32.59 34.01 -16.88
C ASN A 41 31.33 34.22 -16.05
N TRP A 42 30.82 35.46 -16.00
CA TRP A 42 29.59 35.79 -15.30
C TRP A 42 28.38 35.10 -15.93
N SER A 43 28.24 35.16 -17.26
CA SER A 43 27.16 34.47 -17.97
C SER A 43 27.22 32.94 -17.79
N GLY A 44 28.42 32.38 -17.72
CA GLY A 44 28.64 30.96 -17.42
C GLY A 44 28.24 30.59 -16.00
N LEU A 45 28.58 31.44 -15.02
CA LEU A 45 28.15 31.28 -13.62
C LEU A 45 26.63 31.39 -13.50
N GLN A 46 26.01 32.36 -14.16
CA GLN A 46 24.55 32.53 -14.17
C GLN A 46 23.85 31.30 -14.72
N LYS A 47 24.27 30.76 -15.88
CA LYS A 47 23.73 29.52 -16.43
C LYS A 47 23.86 28.33 -15.46
N LYS A 48 24.98 28.22 -14.75
CA LYS A 48 25.18 27.18 -13.72
C LYS A 48 24.27 27.36 -12.51
N VAL A 49 24.03 28.61 -12.10
CA VAL A 49 23.11 28.92 -11.00
C VAL A 49 21.66 28.63 -11.42
N ASP A 50 21.26 29.04 -12.62
CA ASP A 50 19.92 28.79 -13.14
C ASP A 50 19.63 27.30 -13.31
N SER A 51 20.58 26.52 -13.83
CA SER A 51 20.41 25.06 -13.94
C SER A 51 20.27 24.41 -12.56
N LYS A 52 21.04 24.87 -11.56
CA LYS A 52 20.94 24.38 -10.19
C LYS A 52 19.61 24.76 -9.54
N ILE A 53 19.09 25.96 -9.78
CA ILE A 53 17.78 26.41 -9.30
C ILE A 53 16.67 25.56 -9.94
N SER A 54 16.73 25.30 -11.25
CA SER A 54 15.75 24.43 -11.93
C SER A 54 15.73 23.04 -11.32
N LEU A 55 16.91 22.44 -11.11
CA LEU A 55 17.05 21.13 -10.48
C LEU A 55 16.44 21.11 -9.08
N TYR A 56 16.73 22.10 -8.23
CA TYR A 56 16.13 22.17 -6.89
C TYR A 56 14.62 22.40 -6.93
N SER A 57 14.10 23.15 -7.91
CA SER A 57 12.66 23.34 -8.07
C SER A 57 11.95 22.04 -8.47
N GLU A 58 12.53 21.29 -9.40
CA GLU A 58 12.03 19.96 -9.80
C GLU A 58 12.09 18.98 -8.63
N LEU A 59 13.21 18.96 -7.91
CA LEU A 59 13.38 18.13 -6.71
C LEU A 59 12.34 18.45 -5.64
N HIS A 60 12.07 19.74 -5.41
CA HIS A 60 11.07 20.17 -4.45
C HIS A 60 9.66 19.68 -4.83
N LYS A 61 9.28 19.81 -6.11
CA LYS A 61 8.00 19.31 -6.61
C LYS A 61 7.86 17.80 -6.44
N LEU A 62 8.90 17.04 -6.81
CA LEU A 62 8.92 15.58 -6.64
C LEU A 62 8.83 15.20 -5.16
N HIS A 63 9.48 15.96 -4.28
CA HIS A 63 9.41 15.72 -2.85
C HIS A 63 8.01 15.97 -2.29
N ASP A 64 7.33 17.05 -2.71
CA ASP A 64 5.98 17.36 -2.26
C ASP A 64 4.97 16.34 -2.80
N GLU A 65 5.10 15.92 -4.06
CA GLU A 65 4.32 14.82 -4.64
C GLU A 65 4.49 13.53 -3.84
N LEU A 66 5.73 13.16 -3.52
CA LEU A 66 6.02 11.98 -2.72
C LEU A 66 5.42 12.05 -1.31
N LYS A 67 5.48 13.20 -0.65
CA LYS A 67 4.88 13.39 0.67
C LYS A 67 3.37 13.19 0.64
N GLU A 68 2.71 13.75 -0.36
CA GLU A 68 1.26 13.63 -0.53
C GLU A 68 0.87 12.17 -0.81
N LEU A 69 1.59 11.49 -1.70
CA LEU A 69 1.38 10.08 -1.98
C LEU A 69 1.61 9.22 -0.73
N LEU A 70 2.70 9.44 0.01
CA LEU A 70 2.96 8.72 1.27
C LEU A 70 1.88 8.97 2.32
N TYR A 71 1.32 10.18 2.39
CA TYR A 71 0.23 10.49 3.31
C TYR A 71 -1.04 9.71 2.95
N GLN A 72 -1.43 9.73 1.67
CA GLN A 72 -2.60 9.00 1.17
C GLN A 72 -2.44 7.48 1.36
N GLU A 73 -1.28 6.95 1.01
CA GLU A 73 -1.00 5.52 1.14
C GLU A 73 -0.93 5.06 2.61
N ASN A 74 -0.34 5.86 3.51
CA ASN A 74 -0.37 5.52 4.94
C ASN A 74 -1.79 5.56 5.51
N ALA A 75 -2.61 6.54 5.12
CA ALA A 75 -4.02 6.58 5.54
C ALA A 75 -4.80 5.37 5.03
N TRP A 76 -4.51 4.92 3.81
CA TRP A 76 -5.09 3.69 3.27
C TRP A 76 -4.62 2.45 4.04
N LEU A 77 -3.32 2.34 4.35
CA LEU A 77 -2.77 1.27 5.18
C LEU A 77 -3.37 1.27 6.60
N ASP A 78 -3.58 2.43 7.22
CA ASP A 78 -4.25 2.55 8.51
C ASP A 78 -5.68 1.99 8.43
N ALA A 79 -6.43 2.33 7.38
CA ALA A 79 -7.78 1.83 7.16
C ALA A 79 -7.81 0.32 6.90
N LEU A 80 -6.86 -0.21 6.12
CA LEU A 80 -6.70 -1.64 5.89
C LEU A 80 -6.38 -2.38 7.19
N GLN A 81 -5.43 -1.86 7.97
CA GLN A 81 -5.04 -2.43 9.26
C GLN A 81 -6.22 -2.47 10.23
N ASN A 82 -6.98 -1.38 10.36
CA ASN A 82 -8.18 -1.38 11.19
C ASN A 82 -9.18 -2.46 10.77
N ARG A 83 -9.37 -2.68 9.46
CA ARG A 83 -10.28 -3.74 8.96
C ARG A 83 -9.78 -5.15 9.27
N ILE A 84 -8.49 -5.42 9.14
CA ILE A 84 -7.90 -6.75 9.41
C ILE A 84 -7.90 -7.08 10.91
N PHE A 85 -7.61 -6.08 11.74
CA PHE A 85 -7.51 -6.24 13.20
C PHE A 85 -8.84 -6.03 13.93
N THR A 86 -9.93 -5.71 13.22
CA THR A 86 -11.27 -5.73 13.82
C THR A 86 -11.55 -7.19 14.25
N PRO A 87 -11.77 -7.45 15.55
CA PRO A 87 -11.93 -8.80 16.06
C PRO A 87 -13.15 -9.45 15.42
N VAL A 88 -12.99 -10.66 14.88
CA VAL A 88 -14.16 -11.48 14.47
C VAL A 88 -14.97 -11.68 15.73
N ASN A 89 -16.25 -11.34 15.67
CA ASN A 89 -17.16 -11.67 16.74
C ASN A 89 -17.18 -13.21 16.84
N HIS A 90 -16.79 -13.79 17.98
CA HIS A 90 -16.61 -15.25 18.09
C HIS A 90 -17.91 -16.06 17.84
N ASN A 91 -19.05 -15.36 17.80
CA ASN A 91 -20.37 -15.87 17.47
C ASN A 91 -20.83 -15.53 16.04
N ALA A 92 -19.94 -15.06 15.17
CA ALA A 92 -20.27 -14.71 13.80
C ALA A 92 -20.68 -15.96 13.01
N ASP A 93 -21.84 -15.92 12.36
CA ASP A 93 -22.30 -16.99 11.49
C ASP A 93 -21.46 -17.04 10.21
N ALA A 94 -21.52 -18.17 9.49
CA ALA A 94 -20.81 -18.36 8.22
C ALA A 94 -21.02 -17.22 7.20
N GLN A 95 -22.19 -16.58 7.24
CA GLN A 95 -22.52 -15.44 6.40
C GLN A 95 -21.74 -14.17 6.79
N GLU A 96 -21.62 -13.85 8.07
CA GLU A 96 -20.88 -12.68 8.55
C GLU A 96 -19.38 -12.82 8.24
N ALA A 97 -18.82 -14.02 8.42
CA ALA A 97 -17.43 -14.32 8.04
C ALA A 97 -17.19 -14.19 6.52
N SER A 98 -18.14 -14.62 5.69
CA SER A 98 -18.05 -14.47 4.24
C SER A 98 -18.18 -13.00 3.79
N GLU A 99 -19.06 -12.23 4.42
CA GLU A 99 -19.24 -10.81 4.13
C GLU A 99 -17.99 -10.00 4.52
N GLU A 100 -17.38 -10.28 5.68
CA GLU A 100 -16.09 -9.70 6.07
C GLU A 100 -15.01 -9.96 5.02
N LEU A 101 -14.89 -11.21 4.56
CA LEU A 101 -13.92 -11.59 3.52
C LEU A 101 -14.13 -10.80 2.22
N ASP A 102 -15.38 -10.72 1.77
CA ASP A 102 -15.78 -9.96 0.58
C ASP A 102 -15.44 -8.47 0.72
N THR A 103 -15.66 -7.90 1.90
CA THR A 103 -15.35 -6.48 2.16
C THR A 103 -13.85 -6.21 2.11
N ILE A 104 -13.04 -7.09 2.70
CA ILE A 104 -11.58 -7.00 2.68
C ILE A 104 -11.07 -7.13 1.25
N GLU A 105 -11.58 -8.10 0.49
CA GLU A 105 -11.16 -8.32 -0.90
C GLU A 105 -11.52 -7.12 -1.80
N ARG A 106 -12.74 -6.58 -1.67
CA ARG A 106 -13.16 -5.38 -2.42
C ARG A 106 -12.31 -4.17 -2.04
N PHE A 107 -11.97 -4.00 -0.77
CA PHE A 107 -11.13 -2.89 -0.30
C PHE A 107 -9.71 -2.96 -0.88
N ILE A 108 -9.13 -4.15 -0.96
CA ILE A 108 -7.82 -4.37 -1.59
C ILE A 108 -7.90 -4.15 -3.10
N LYS A 109 -8.95 -4.64 -3.77
CA LYS A 109 -9.14 -4.44 -5.22
C LYS A 109 -9.35 -2.97 -5.60
N ALA A 110 -9.96 -2.18 -4.71
CA ALA A 110 -10.18 -0.76 -4.90
C ALA A 110 -8.90 0.08 -4.73
N HIS A 111 -7.80 -0.52 -4.26
CA HIS A 111 -6.53 0.20 -4.09
C HIS A 111 -5.92 0.58 -5.45
N PRO A 112 -5.61 1.86 -5.68
CA PRO A 112 -4.92 2.28 -6.88
C PRO A 112 -3.45 1.85 -6.83
N LYS A 113 -3.15 0.71 -7.47
CA LYS A 113 -1.76 0.21 -7.66
C LYS A 113 -0.79 1.27 -8.21
N VAL A 114 -1.33 2.24 -8.93
CA VAL A 114 -0.62 3.37 -9.53
C VAL A 114 0.13 4.21 -8.48
N ASN A 115 -0.44 4.38 -7.28
CA ASN A 115 0.18 5.21 -6.24
C ASN A 115 1.45 4.55 -5.67
N TYR A 116 1.39 3.23 -5.43
CA TYR A 116 2.53 2.46 -4.97
C TYR A 116 3.67 2.51 -6.01
N GLU A 117 3.37 2.24 -7.27
CA GLU A 117 4.35 2.29 -8.36
C GLU A 117 4.97 3.69 -8.52
N ARG A 118 4.15 4.73 -8.38
CA ARG A 118 4.60 6.12 -8.46
C ARG A 118 5.54 6.53 -7.32
N ILE A 119 5.31 6.04 -6.09
CA ILE A 119 6.20 6.26 -4.95
C ILE A 119 7.60 5.68 -5.23
N PHE A 120 7.67 4.47 -5.78
CA PHE A 120 8.95 3.84 -6.13
C PHE A 120 9.64 4.54 -7.30
N GLU A 121 8.90 4.95 -8.34
CA GLU A 121 9.45 5.72 -9.46
C GLU A 121 10.07 7.03 -8.97
N ILE A 122 9.37 7.78 -8.11
CA ILE A 122 9.90 9.02 -7.55
C ILE A 122 11.13 8.74 -6.68
N SER A 123 11.10 7.67 -5.86
CA SER A 123 12.24 7.27 -5.04
C SER A 123 13.49 6.97 -5.87
N ASP A 124 13.36 6.22 -6.96
CA ASP A 124 14.47 5.89 -7.87
C ASP A 124 15.03 7.15 -8.58
N ARG A 125 14.13 8.05 -9.01
CA ARG A 125 14.52 9.33 -9.59
C ARG A 125 15.27 10.21 -8.58
N LEU A 126 14.83 10.25 -7.33
CA LEU A 126 15.52 10.97 -6.25
C LEU A 126 16.92 10.39 -5.97
N GLN A 127 17.05 9.07 -5.99
CA GLN A 127 18.33 8.38 -5.82
C GLN A 127 19.30 8.68 -6.98
N THR A 128 18.78 8.72 -8.21
CA THR A 128 19.55 9.04 -9.43
C THR A 128 20.08 10.48 -9.43
N ILE A 129 19.33 11.42 -8.86
CA ILE A 129 19.74 12.84 -8.77
C ILE A 129 20.88 13.04 -7.75
N LYS A 130 21.29 11.99 -6.99
CA LYS A 130 22.32 12.02 -5.94
C LYS A 130 22.10 13.06 -4.84
N VAL A 131 20.95 13.73 -4.82
CA VAL A 131 20.47 14.49 -3.68
C VAL A 131 19.70 13.51 -2.79
N SER A 132 20.45 12.59 -2.18
CA SER A 132 19.91 11.66 -1.20
C SER A 132 19.43 12.50 -0.01
N ILE A 133 18.12 12.58 0.18
CA ILE A 133 17.52 13.15 1.39
C ILE A 133 17.29 11.95 2.31
N PRO A 134 18.13 11.72 3.33
CA PRO A 134 18.09 10.51 4.14
C PRO A 134 16.73 10.29 4.82
N THR A 135 16.07 11.39 5.17
CA THR A 135 14.72 11.39 5.74
C THR A 135 13.68 10.79 4.80
N ILE A 136 13.76 11.08 3.50
CA ILE A 136 12.81 10.57 2.50
C ILE A 136 13.03 9.08 2.30
N ASN A 137 14.28 8.66 2.11
CA ASN A 137 14.59 7.24 1.92
C ASN A 137 14.14 6.42 3.12
N SER A 138 14.34 6.94 4.35
CA SER A 138 13.84 6.30 5.56
C SER A 138 12.31 6.20 5.57
N GLN A 139 11.59 7.25 5.18
CA GLN A 139 10.12 7.23 5.11
C GLN A 139 9.59 6.24 4.07
N VAL A 140 10.20 6.20 2.87
CA VAL A 140 9.83 5.24 1.82
C VAL A 140 10.13 3.80 2.26
N SER A 141 11.28 3.56 2.90
CA SER A 141 11.62 2.24 3.43
C SER A 141 10.70 1.80 4.58
N GLN A 142 10.31 2.71 5.47
CA GLN A 142 9.33 2.43 6.52
C GLN A 142 7.96 2.10 5.93
N PHE A 143 7.54 2.87 4.93
CA PHE A 143 6.30 2.61 4.19
C PHE A 143 6.34 1.22 3.53
N GLN A 144 7.43 0.88 2.84
CA GLN A 144 7.59 -0.43 2.20
C GLN A 144 7.54 -1.57 3.22
N LEU A 145 8.26 -1.46 4.34
CA LEU A 145 8.23 -2.48 5.39
C LEU A 145 6.82 -2.67 5.93
N ARG A 146 6.10 -1.57 6.17
CA ARG A 146 4.72 -1.60 6.67
C ARG A 146 3.77 -2.22 5.64
N TRP A 147 3.94 -1.87 4.38
CA TRP A 147 3.17 -2.44 3.26
C TRP A 147 3.34 -3.96 3.20
N ASP A 148 4.58 -4.45 3.24
CA ASP A 148 4.88 -5.88 3.16
C ASP A 148 4.32 -6.64 4.38
N GLN A 149 4.50 -6.10 5.59
CA GLN A 149 3.93 -6.67 6.82
C GLN A 149 2.40 -6.75 6.76
N LEU A 150 1.74 -5.67 6.35
CA LEU A 150 0.29 -5.63 6.31
C LEU A 150 -0.26 -6.56 5.23
N HIS A 151 0.46 -6.73 4.12
CA HIS A 151 0.09 -7.69 3.09
C HIS A 151 0.16 -9.13 3.61
N GLU A 152 1.17 -9.47 4.39
CA GLU A 152 1.26 -10.77 5.06
C GLU A 152 0.11 -10.98 6.06
N ASP A 153 -0.23 -9.94 6.83
CA ASP A 153 -1.34 -9.98 7.80
C ASP A 153 -2.70 -10.14 7.12
N VAL A 154 -2.93 -9.50 5.96
CA VAL A 154 -4.10 -9.75 5.11
C VAL A 154 -4.19 -11.22 4.75
N LEU A 155 -3.10 -11.81 4.24
CA LEU A 155 -3.09 -13.20 3.80
C LEU A 155 -3.39 -14.16 4.96
N LYS A 156 -2.82 -13.90 6.14
CA LYS A 156 -3.11 -14.66 7.36
C LYS A 156 -4.58 -14.56 7.74
N ARG A 157 -5.15 -13.34 7.75
CA ARG A 157 -6.56 -13.13 8.11
C ARG A 157 -7.51 -13.79 7.13
N VAL A 158 -7.26 -13.66 5.82
CA VAL A 158 -8.01 -14.34 4.76
C VAL A 158 -7.95 -15.86 4.95
N HIS A 159 -6.79 -16.41 5.29
CA HIS A 159 -6.64 -17.84 5.57
C HIS A 159 -7.47 -18.28 6.78
N THR A 160 -7.40 -17.53 7.89
CA THR A 160 -8.19 -17.81 9.10
C THR A 160 -9.70 -17.77 8.82
N LEU A 161 -10.18 -16.75 8.11
CA LEU A 161 -11.61 -16.63 7.75
C LEU A 161 -12.07 -17.79 6.86
N ASN A 162 -11.25 -18.24 5.91
CA ASN A 162 -11.56 -19.40 5.08
C ASN A 162 -11.59 -20.72 5.88
N ALA A 163 -10.68 -20.88 6.85
CA ALA A 163 -10.71 -22.04 7.75
C ALA A 163 -12.00 -22.07 8.57
N GLN A 164 -12.40 -20.93 9.15
CA GLN A 164 -13.67 -20.79 9.86
C GLN A 164 -14.87 -21.12 8.97
N LEU A 165 -14.89 -20.61 7.73
CA LEU A 165 -15.94 -20.92 6.76
C LEU A 165 -16.04 -22.42 6.47
N SER A 166 -14.90 -23.10 6.33
CA SER A 166 -14.85 -24.56 6.15
C SER A 166 -15.39 -25.30 7.37
N ASP A 167 -15.07 -24.85 8.58
CA ASP A 167 -15.56 -25.45 9.83
C ASP A 167 -17.09 -25.33 9.93
N TYR A 168 -17.65 -24.15 9.59
CA TYR A 168 -19.09 -23.96 9.54
C TYR A 168 -19.78 -24.86 8.52
N GLN A 169 -19.18 -25.08 7.35
CA GLN A 169 -19.71 -26.00 6.34
C GLN A 169 -19.70 -27.45 6.82
N GLN A 170 -18.63 -27.88 7.48
CA GLN A 170 -18.54 -29.22 8.05
C GLN A 170 -19.56 -29.43 9.17
N LEU A 171 -19.72 -28.45 10.05
CA LEU A 171 -20.70 -28.49 11.14
C LEU A 171 -22.13 -28.54 10.58
N GLY A 172 -22.42 -27.77 9.54
CA GLY A 172 -23.70 -27.84 8.82
C GLY A 172 -23.99 -29.24 8.25
N LYS A 173 -22.98 -29.90 7.66
CA LYS A 173 -23.13 -31.29 7.18
C LYS A 173 -23.42 -32.27 8.33
N GLN A 174 -22.71 -32.15 9.44
CA GLN A 174 -22.96 -33.01 10.62
C GLN A 174 -24.37 -32.84 11.17
N ILE A 175 -24.90 -31.62 11.18
CA ILE A 175 -26.28 -31.35 11.58
C ILE A 175 -27.26 -32.06 10.63
N VAL A 176 -27.03 -31.98 9.31
CA VAL A 176 -27.87 -32.69 8.33
C VAL A 176 -27.84 -34.19 8.56
N ASP A 177 -26.66 -34.78 8.70
CA ASP A 177 -26.48 -36.21 8.96
C ASP A 177 -27.20 -36.63 10.26
N MET A 178 -27.14 -35.80 11.31
CA MET A 178 -27.82 -36.05 12.57
C MET A 178 -29.35 -35.96 12.45
N VAL A 179 -29.86 -34.98 11.69
CA VAL A 179 -31.29 -34.85 11.41
C VAL A 179 -31.80 -36.05 10.60
N GLU A 180 -31.05 -36.51 9.60
CA GLU A 180 -31.39 -37.72 8.85
C GLU A 180 -31.43 -38.96 9.75
N TRP A 181 -30.43 -39.13 10.62
CA TRP A 181 -30.40 -40.24 11.58
C TRP A 181 -31.57 -40.19 12.58
N MET A 182 -31.91 -39.01 13.10
CA MET A 182 -33.06 -38.83 13.98
C MET A 182 -34.36 -39.16 13.26
N ASN A 183 -34.57 -38.68 12.03
CA ASN A 183 -35.77 -38.98 11.24
C ASN A 183 -35.86 -40.47 10.92
N HIS A 184 -34.74 -41.12 10.61
CA HIS A 184 -34.67 -42.55 10.38
C HIS A 184 -35.06 -43.33 11.64
N THR A 185 -34.48 -42.96 12.79
CA THR A 185 -34.78 -43.58 14.09
C THR A 185 -36.24 -43.37 14.47
N ASP A 186 -36.77 -42.15 14.30
CA ASP A 186 -38.17 -41.82 14.55
C ASP A 186 -39.11 -42.65 13.66
N THR A 187 -38.76 -42.84 12.38
CA THR A 187 -39.52 -43.71 11.47
C THR A 187 -39.55 -45.16 11.95
N ILE A 188 -38.40 -45.70 12.39
CA ILE A 188 -38.31 -47.06 12.96
C ILE A 188 -39.12 -47.19 14.25
N LEU A 189 -38.99 -46.22 15.15
CA LEU A 189 -39.73 -46.23 16.42
C LEU A 189 -41.24 -46.15 16.18
N ASN A 190 -41.67 -45.28 15.26
CA ASN A 190 -43.07 -45.16 14.88
C ASN A 190 -43.61 -46.42 14.19
N SER A 191 -42.81 -47.11 13.38
CA SER A 191 -43.23 -48.38 12.77
C SER A 191 -43.37 -49.47 13.83
N ARG A 192 -42.39 -49.61 14.74
CA ARG A 192 -42.43 -50.57 15.85
C ARG A 192 -43.62 -50.34 16.78
N LEU A 193 -43.92 -49.07 17.08
CA LEU A 193 -45.07 -48.70 17.89
C LEU A 193 -46.40 -49.01 17.19
N ARG A 194 -46.47 -48.82 15.86
CA ARG A 194 -47.67 -49.15 15.06
C ARG A 194 -47.91 -50.66 14.96
N ASP A 195 -46.84 -51.44 14.96
CA ASP A 195 -46.87 -52.89 14.84
C ASP A 195 -47.00 -53.60 16.20
N ASP A 196 -47.26 -52.87 17.30
CA ASP A 196 -47.31 -53.36 18.70
C ASP A 196 -46.09 -54.21 19.10
N VAL A 197 -44.92 -53.93 18.50
CA VAL A 197 -43.66 -54.63 18.82
C VAL A 197 -43.08 -54.03 20.10
N TYR A 198 -43.19 -54.77 21.20
CA TYR A 198 -42.66 -54.34 22.49
C TYR A 198 -41.17 -54.69 22.63
N ALA A 199 -40.49 -54.09 23.60
CA ALA A 199 -39.07 -54.38 23.89
C ALA A 199 -38.79 -55.87 24.18
N SER A 200 -39.82 -56.65 24.53
CA SER A 200 -39.77 -58.11 24.69
C SER A 200 -39.67 -58.90 23.39
N ASP A 201 -40.04 -58.29 22.26
CA ASP A 201 -40.10 -58.94 20.95
C ASP A 201 -38.83 -58.72 20.12
N VAL A 202 -37.92 -57.87 20.61
CA VAL A 202 -36.58 -57.68 20.06
C VAL A 202 -35.65 -58.70 20.72
N PRO A 203 -35.03 -59.64 19.97
CA PRO A 203 -34.10 -60.60 20.55
C PRO A 203 -32.97 -59.86 21.27
N SER A 204 -32.71 -60.21 22.53
CA SER A 204 -31.60 -59.62 23.29
C SER A 204 -30.28 -59.97 22.60
N GLU A 205 -29.30 -59.05 22.60
CA GLU A 205 -27.93 -59.35 22.12
C GLU A 205 -27.31 -60.56 22.84
N ALA A 206 -27.82 -60.92 24.02
CA ALA A 206 -27.44 -62.15 24.73
C ALA A 206 -27.95 -63.43 24.05
N ASP A 207 -29.12 -63.40 23.42
CA ASP A 207 -29.75 -64.57 22.77
C ASP A 207 -29.13 -64.87 21.40
N VAL A 208 -28.58 -63.86 20.71
CA VAL A 208 -27.91 -64.04 19.41
C VAL A 208 -26.56 -64.77 19.57
N ARG A 209 -25.91 -64.65 20.74
CA ARG A 209 -24.62 -65.29 21.03
C ARG A 209 -24.73 -66.77 21.39
N THR A 210 -25.85 -67.25 21.92
CA THR A 210 -26.02 -68.66 22.31
C THR A 210 -26.37 -69.58 21.14
N THR A 211 -26.84 -69.04 20.02
CA THR A 211 -27.12 -69.80 18.78
C THR A 211 -25.90 -70.05 17.88
N ASN A 212 -24.73 -69.50 18.20
CA ASN A 212 -23.49 -69.67 17.42
C ASN A 212 -22.39 -70.47 18.15
N GLN A 213 -22.77 -71.32 19.11
CA GLN A 213 -21.83 -72.19 19.84
C GLN A 213 -22.17 -73.67 19.68
#